data_AF-W4S3P5-F1
#
_entry.id   AF-W4S3P5-F1
#
_cell.length_a   1.000
_cell.length_b   1.000
_cell.length_c   1.000
_cell.angle_alpha   90.00
_cell.angle_beta   90.00
_cell.angle_gamma   90.00
#
_symmetry.space_group_name_H-M   'P 1'
#
loop_
_entity.id
_entity.type
_entity.pdbx_description
1 polymer ?
#
loop_
_entity_poly.entity_id
_entity_poly.type
_entity_poly.pdbx_seq_one_letter_code
_entity_poly.pdbx_strand_id
1 'polypeptide(L)'
;MRGTLNASLQRIDQTLLAEGGLPGRPWYRNLIYAPGLATGYEVKTLPGIREALEDRRWEDLSAYIVQTAAVLDRYREAIDRNTALIEG
;
A
#
# COMPACT_ATOMS: atom_id res chain seq x y z
N MET A 1 4.39 24.14 -12.19
CA MET A 1 5.50 23.27 -11.72
C MET A 1 5.43 23.01 -10.21
N ARG A 2 5.85 23.94 -9.33
CA ARG A 2 5.84 23.73 -7.86
C ARG A 2 4.47 23.34 -7.28
N GLY A 3 3.39 24.03 -7.67
CA GLY A 3 2.04 23.72 -7.19
C GLY A 3 1.57 22.30 -7.57
N THR A 4 1.83 21.89 -8.81
CA THR A 4 1.52 20.55 -9.32
C THR A 4 2.32 19.47 -8.57
N LEU A 5 3.62 19.70 -8.35
CA LEU A 5 4.49 18.79 -7.60
C LEU A 5 4.02 18.64 -6.15
N ASN A 6 3.75 19.76 -5.46
CA ASN A 6 3.26 19.73 -4.08
C ASN A 6 1.92 18.98 -3.96
N ALA A 7 0.99 19.23 -4.89
CA ALA A 7 -0.30 18.54 -4.91
C ALA A 7 -0.14 17.03 -5.15
N SER A 8 0.82 16.63 -5.99
CA SER A 8 1.16 15.22 -6.21
C SER A 8 1.75 14.57 -4.95
N LEU A 9 2.79 15.18 -4.37
CA LEU A 9 3.45 14.69 -3.15
C LEU A 9 2.49 14.57 -1.97
N GLN A 10 1.53 15.50 -1.81
CA GLN A 10 0.51 15.43 -0.76
C GLN A 10 -0.37 14.16 -0.86
N ARG A 11 -0.53 13.60 -2.06
CA ARG A 11 -1.39 12.43 -2.30
C ARG A 11 -0.62 11.15 -2.58
N ILE A 12 0.71 11.20 -2.69
CA ILE A 12 1.50 10.07 -3.18
C ILE A 12 1.33 8.83 -2.30
N ASP A 13 1.29 8.99 -0.98
CA ASP A 13 1.09 7.86 -0.05
C ASP A 13 -0.30 7.24 -0.16
N GLN A 14 -1.30 7.98 -0.67
CA GLN A 14 -2.64 7.42 -0.91
C GLN A 14 -2.65 6.40 -2.05
N THR A 15 -1.62 6.39 -2.91
CA THR A 15 -1.47 5.35 -3.94
C THR A 15 -1.14 3.97 -3.37
N LEU A 16 -0.66 3.92 -2.12
CA LEU A 16 -0.39 2.67 -1.38
C LEU A 16 -1.66 2.05 -0.77
N LEU A 17 -2.82 2.69 -0.97
CA LEU A 17 -4.10 2.20 -0.46
C LEU A 17 -4.76 1.24 -1.46
N ALA A 18 -5.29 0.13 -0.95
CA ALA A 18 -6.19 -0.75 -1.69
C ALA A 18 -7.66 -0.44 -1.36
N GLU A 19 -8.53 -0.40 -2.38
CA GLU A 19 -9.95 -0.06 -2.19
C GLU A 19 -10.68 -1.03 -1.26
N GLY A 20 -10.41 -2.33 -1.40
CA GLY A 20 -11.02 -3.39 -0.57
C GLY A 20 -10.43 -3.51 0.85
N GLY A 21 -9.31 -2.85 1.12
CA GLY A 21 -8.59 -2.96 2.38
C GLY A 21 -8.10 -4.37 2.70
N LEU A 22 -7.94 -4.65 4.00
CA LEU A 22 -7.43 -5.92 4.52
C LEU A 22 -8.57 -6.89 4.89
N PRO A 23 -8.31 -8.22 4.93
CA PRO A 23 -9.33 -9.23 5.20
C PRO A 23 -10.01 -9.00 6.54
N GLY A 24 -11.34 -8.97 6.54
CA GLY A 24 -12.15 -8.73 7.74
C GLY A 24 -12.04 -7.32 8.33
N ARG A 25 -11.24 -6.42 7.73
CA ARG A 25 -11.02 -5.06 8.22
C ARG A 25 -10.85 -4.05 7.08
N PRO A 26 -11.92 -3.81 6.29
CA PRO A 26 -11.87 -3.00 5.05
C PRO A 26 -11.53 -1.51 5.26
N TRP A 27 -11.54 -1.02 6.51
CA TRP A 27 -11.10 0.33 6.87
C TRP A 27 -9.57 0.47 6.94
N TYR A 28 -8.82 -0.64 7.12
CA TYR A 28 -7.36 -0.62 6.99
C TYR A 28 -6.96 -0.88 5.54
N ARG A 29 -6.63 0.20 4.83
CA ARG A 29 -6.39 0.18 3.38
C ARG A 29 -4.93 0.24 2.98
N ASN A 30 -4.05 0.67 3.88
CA ASN A 30 -2.62 0.74 3.60
C ASN A 30 -2.03 -0.68 3.60
N LEU A 31 -1.54 -1.13 2.45
CA LEU A 31 -0.98 -2.48 2.31
C LEU A 31 0.50 -2.58 2.71
N ILE A 32 1.14 -1.47 3.08
CA ILE A 32 2.51 -1.45 3.56
C ILE A 32 2.56 -1.53 5.09
N TYR A 33 1.66 -0.82 5.78
CA TYR A 33 1.60 -0.77 7.24
C TYR A 33 0.16 -0.74 7.74
N ALA A 34 -0.15 -1.60 8.70
CA ALA A 34 -1.39 -1.52 9.49
C ALA A 34 -1.16 -2.10 10.89
N PRO A 35 -2.02 -1.78 11.89
CA PRO A 35 -2.01 -2.49 13.17
C PRO A 35 -2.15 -3.99 12.94
N GLY A 36 -1.31 -4.81 13.58
CA GLY A 36 -1.34 -6.25 13.38
C GLY A 36 -2.49 -6.92 14.17
N LEU A 37 -3.09 -7.97 13.61
CA LEU A 37 -4.20 -8.69 14.24
C LEU A 37 -3.81 -9.34 15.58
N ALA A 38 -2.60 -9.91 15.67
CA ALA A 38 -2.14 -10.71 16.80
C ALA A 38 -0.94 -10.10 17.55
N THR A 39 -0.50 -8.89 17.18
CA THR A 39 0.71 -8.25 17.73
C THR A 39 0.41 -7.15 18.74
N GLY A 40 -0.86 -7.02 19.17
CA GLY A 40 -1.29 -5.96 20.08
C GLY A 40 -1.13 -4.57 19.45
N TYR A 41 -0.29 -3.71 20.04
CA TYR A 41 -0.03 -2.35 19.55
C TYR A 41 1.03 -2.27 18.45
N GLU A 42 1.74 -3.36 18.14
CA GLU A 42 2.77 -3.31 17.11
C GLU A 42 2.17 -3.23 15.71
N VAL A 43 2.82 -2.41 14.88
CA VAL A 43 2.53 -2.33 13.45
C VAL A 43 3.01 -3.59 12.74
N LYS A 44 2.20 -4.11 11.83
CA LYS A 44 2.60 -5.17 10.92
C LYS A 44 2.91 -4.56 9.55
N THR A 45 4.10 -4.91 9.03
CA THR A 45 4.49 -4.58 7.65
C THR A 45 3.86 -5.57 6.68
N LEU A 46 3.49 -5.13 5.48
CA LEU A 46 2.86 -5.99 4.47
C LEU A 46 1.72 -6.87 5.07
N PRO A 47 0.78 -6.28 5.83
CA PRO A 47 -0.12 -7.02 6.71
C PRO A 47 -0.95 -8.08 5.99
N GLY A 48 -1.47 -7.78 4.79
CA GLY A 48 -2.24 -8.76 4.01
C GLY A 48 -1.44 -10.02 3.65
N ILE A 49 -0.15 -9.86 3.34
CA ILE A 49 0.76 -10.98 3.00
C ILE A 49 1.17 -11.73 4.27
N ARG A 50 1.66 -11.01 5.30
CA ARG A 50 2.19 -11.64 6.50
C ARG A 50 1.12 -12.36 7.32
N GLU A 51 -0.04 -11.74 7.51
CA GLU A 51 -1.14 -12.35 8.25
C GLU A 51 -1.71 -13.56 7.49
N ALA A 52 -1.80 -13.50 6.16
CA ALA A 52 -2.22 -14.65 5.37
C ALA A 52 -1.21 -15.81 5.42
N LEU A 53 0.09 -15.50 5.42
CA LEU A 53 1.14 -16.51 5.56
C LEU A 53 1.12 -17.18 6.94
N GLU A 54 1.00 -16.39 8.01
CA GLU A 54 0.93 -16.87 9.39
C GLU A 54 -0.28 -17.80 9.60
N ASP A 55 -1.45 -17.42 9.09
CA ASP A 55 -2.70 -18.19 9.19
C ASP A 55 -2.85 -19.29 8.13
N ARG A 56 -1.85 -19.43 7.23
CA ARG A 56 -1.87 -20.38 6.10
C ARG A 56 -3.07 -20.22 5.15
N ARG A 57 -3.55 -18.98 4.97
CA ARG A 57 -4.60 -18.62 4.01
C ARG A 57 -3.99 -18.41 2.62
N TRP A 58 -3.72 -19.50 1.89
CA TRP A 58 -2.93 -19.46 0.65
C TRP A 58 -3.57 -18.68 -0.51
N GLU A 59 -4.90 -18.73 -0.63
CA GLU A 59 -5.63 -17.94 -1.62
C GLU A 59 -5.48 -16.44 -1.34
N ASP A 60 -5.69 -16.03 -0.08
CA ASP A 60 -5.48 -14.66 0.36
C ASP A 60 -4.02 -14.22 0.18
N LEU A 61 -3.05 -15.08 0.54
CA LEU A 61 -1.63 -14.78 0.36
C LEU A 61 -1.33 -14.42 -1.10
N SER A 62 -1.81 -15.24 -2.04
CA SER A 62 -1.61 -15.03 -3.47
C SER A 62 -2.27 -13.74 -3.94
N ALA A 63 -3.51 -13.47 -3.50
CA ALA A 63 -4.23 -12.25 -3.84
C ALA A 63 -3.53 -10.99 -3.31
N TYR A 64 -3.10 -11.00 -2.04
CA TYR A 64 -2.46 -9.84 -1.42
C TYR A 64 -1.04 -9.59 -1.91
N ILE A 65 -0.32 -10.61 -2.40
CA ILE A 65 0.95 -10.39 -3.12
C ILE A 65 0.69 -9.54 -4.37
N VAL A 66 -0.28 -9.94 -5.20
CA VAL A 66 -0.62 -9.21 -6.44
C VAL A 66 -1.12 -7.81 -6.15
N GLN A 67 -2.01 -7.64 -5.16
CA GLN A 67 -2.51 -6.32 -4.79
C GLN A 67 -1.42 -5.41 -4.23
N THR A 68 -0.53 -5.94 -3.39
CA THR A 68 0.58 -5.15 -2.82
C THR A 68 1.56 -4.73 -3.90
N ALA A 69 1.88 -5.61 -4.86
CA ALA A 69 2.69 -5.25 -6.01
C ALA A 69 2.04 -4.11 -6.81
N ALA A 70 0.73 -4.22 -7.10
CA ALA A 70 0.01 -3.19 -7.83
C ALA A 70 -0.01 -1.82 -7.13
N VAL A 71 -0.06 -1.77 -5.79
CA VAL A 71 0.01 -0.47 -5.09
C VAL A 71 1.42 0.13 -5.11
N LEU A 72 2.46 -0.71 -5.07
CA LEU A 72 3.86 -0.27 -5.21
C LEU A 72 4.15 0.24 -6.62
N ASP A 73 3.62 -0.42 -7.65
CA ASP A 73 3.74 0.02 -9.04
C ASP A 73 3.09 1.40 -9.24
N ARG A 74 1.88 1.61 -8.72
CA ARG A 74 1.21 2.93 -8.76
C ARG A 74 2.01 4.02 -8.03
N TYR A 75 2.64 3.70 -6.90
CA TYR A 75 3.51 4.62 -6.18
C TYR A 75 4.75 4.97 -6.99
N ARG A 76 5.41 3.96 -7.59
CA ARG A 76 6.55 4.13 -8.49
C ARG A 76 6.19 5.03 -9.67
N GLU A 77 5.08 4.78 -10.34
CA GLU A 77 4.62 5.62 -11.45
C GLU A 77 4.39 7.08 -11.02
N ALA A 78 3.91 7.31 -9.79
CA ALA A 78 3.75 8.66 -9.26
C ALA A 78 5.09 9.37 -9.03
N ILE A 79 6.11 8.64 -8.56
CA ILE A 79 7.49 9.13 -8.49
C ILE A 79 8.00 9.48 -9.89
N ASP A 80 7.88 8.57 -10.85
CA ASP A 80 8.38 8.78 -12.22
C ASP A 80 7.75 10.03 -12.86
N ARG A 81 6.43 10.22 -12.70
CA ARG A 81 5.74 11.44 -13.13
C ARG A 81 6.26 12.70 -12.45
N ASN A 82 6.55 12.64 -11.15
CA ASN A 82 7.08 13.78 -10.41
C ASN A 82 8.52 14.12 -10.83
N THR A 83 9.36 13.12 -11.09
CA THR A 83 10.72 13.30 -11.61
C THR A 83 10.70 14.02 -12.96
N ALA A 84 9.83 13.59 -13.88
CA ALA A 84 9.68 14.24 -15.18
C ALA A 84 9.22 15.71 -15.09
N LEU A 85 8.48 16.09 -14.05
CA LEU A 85 8.08 17.49 -13.79
C LEU A 85 9.23 18.37 -13.26
N ILE A 86 10.31 17.77 -12.78
CA ILE A 86 11.50 18.47 -12.27
C ILE A 86 12.56 18.58 -13.37
N GLU A 87 12.69 17.55 -14.20
CA GLU A 87 13.69 17.48 -15.27
C GLU A 87 13.27 18.21 -16.56
N GLY A 88 11.96 18.40 -16.79
CA GLY A 88 11.42 19.18 -17.91
C GLY A 88 11.30 20.67 -17.62
#